data_AF-R2SMT8-F1
#
_entry.id   AF-R2SMT8-F1
#
_cell.length_a   1.000
_cell.length_b   1.000
_cell.length_c   1.000
_cell.angle_alpha   90.00
_cell.angle_beta   90.00
_cell.angle_gamma   90.00
#
_symmetry.space_group_name_H-M   'P 1'
#
loop_
_entity.id
_entity.type
_entity.pdbx_description
1 polymer ?
#
loop_
_entity_poly.entity_id
_entity_poly.type
_entity_poly.pdbx_seq_one_letter_code
_entity_poly.pdbx_strand_id
1 'polypeptide(L)'
;MKKKLIVFILLGLLGISLGVQSVTQAEDVEQVTEPVVEEVVDESIDGEASDSMETGKPKRSLAQSNETRTIELQKFYIETTDGAADSVSVPFPNTNYKLHYSKDGKETFLSEGVTNEKGEILNFKLEGIPSEGAALRVRYYLGNENRGFVQKFNKNHYGFVFTLRLIDHKQTINYINTKARFGNTVDPDSYFYNFQAARINCYFDQAVTEYTEAVKQANQLLPESSRFELKPINMNFEKGKHIGGSAFCRRGYDQSGVSDIVIGNHSTGIYTDYYLKRVVMHEWTHWNMYQATGMPGGVYEDHYSFNPNPQTSYKEGWAIFVADMFRKNYENEKHDKVVQTVEYNRFYGKSVNLTVYHVLYDLLDTGTNDESFSVSQRYLDEELSDQETRQLNLGMLHTAMVESKATTLQGLLNYLENKYVLTASDKEKFAQLLEVNGLSRDGNFTLDGDGNPLAAPMMVPVITEEVDVWENESDDF
;
A
#
# COMPACT_ATOMS: atom_id res chain seq x y z
N MET A 1 -4.89 -47.12 43.40
CA MET A 1 -3.81 -48.12 43.65
C MET A 1 -3.41 -48.77 42.32
N LYS A 2 -2.15 -49.26 42.21
CA LYS A 2 -1.61 -50.38 41.39
C LYS A 2 -2.45 -50.88 40.18
N LYS A 3 -1.89 -51.12 38.97
CA LYS A 3 -0.47 -51.26 38.55
C LYS A 3 -0.31 -51.12 37.01
N LYS A 4 0.93 -50.95 36.53
CA LYS A 4 1.32 -50.94 35.10
C LYS A 4 1.55 -52.35 34.52
N LEU A 5 1.40 -52.49 33.20
CA LEU A 5 1.86 -53.60 32.34
C LEU A 5 1.84 -53.06 30.87
N ILE A 6 2.91 -52.89 30.08
CA ILE A 6 4.37 -53.15 30.18
C ILE A 6 4.72 -54.65 30.17
N VAL A 7 5.52 -55.20 29.24
CA VAL A 7 6.29 -54.72 28.04
C VAL A 7 6.68 -55.99 27.20
N PHE A 8 7.24 -56.06 25.98
CA PHE A 8 8.46 -55.47 25.36
C PHE A 8 8.69 -56.04 23.92
N ILE A 9 9.93 -55.91 23.37
CA ILE A 9 10.60 -56.83 22.38
C ILE A 9 10.10 -56.71 20.89
N LEU A 10 10.95 -56.46 19.87
CA LEU A 10 12.43 -56.27 19.82
C LEU A 10 12.93 -55.56 18.53
N LEU A 11 14.06 -54.83 18.65
CA LEU A 11 15.18 -54.49 17.70
C LEU A 11 15.01 -54.41 16.16
N GLY A 12 15.87 -53.67 15.43
CA GLY A 12 17.14 -53.00 15.81
C GLY A 12 17.51 -51.87 14.82
N LEU A 13 18.20 -50.79 15.23
CA LEU A 13 19.60 -50.63 15.69
C LEU A 13 20.63 -50.48 14.55
N LEU A 14 21.09 -49.23 14.33
CA LEU A 14 22.47 -48.71 14.23
C LEU A 14 22.39 -47.27 13.64
N GLY A 15 23.08 -46.23 14.09
CA GLY A 15 23.92 -46.08 15.29
C GLY A 15 25.40 -45.86 15.00
N ILE A 16 25.88 -44.62 15.15
CA ILE A 16 27.25 -44.21 15.55
C ILE A 16 27.20 -42.74 15.98
N SER A 17 27.90 -42.40 17.06
CA SER A 17 28.19 -41.04 17.51
C SER A 17 29.45 -41.07 18.40
N LEU A 18 30.02 -39.88 18.67
CA LEU A 18 31.31 -39.67 19.37
C LEU A 18 32.53 -40.16 18.56
N GLY A 19 33.62 -39.40 18.36
CA GLY A 19 33.95 -38.06 18.86
C GLY A 19 35.42 -38.03 19.31
N VAL A 20 36.18 -37.02 18.89
CA VAL A 20 37.56 -36.77 19.37
C VAL A 20 37.74 -35.27 19.57
N GLN A 21 38.18 -34.86 20.76
CA GLN A 21 38.84 -33.57 20.96
C GLN A 21 40.35 -33.79 20.88
N SER A 22 41.06 -32.95 20.14
CA SER A 22 42.52 -32.89 20.14
C SER A 22 42.97 -31.44 20.19
N VAL A 23 43.51 -31.02 21.33
CA VAL A 23 44.18 -29.72 21.48
C VAL A 23 45.61 -29.87 20.98
N THR A 24 45.97 -29.09 19.97
CA THR A 24 47.36 -28.85 19.55
C THR A 24 47.59 -27.37 19.34
N GLN A 25 48.85 -26.95 19.48
CA GLN A 25 49.25 -25.55 19.66
C GLN A 25 49.04 -24.68 18.41
N ALA A 26 49.02 -23.36 18.63
CA ALA A 26 48.96 -22.37 17.56
C ALA A 26 50.28 -22.30 16.77
N GLU A 27 50.16 -22.03 15.47
CA GLU A 27 51.08 -21.19 14.72
C GLU A 27 50.26 -20.01 14.16
N ASP A 28 50.77 -18.79 14.32
CA ASP A 28 50.10 -17.60 13.80
C ASP A 28 50.21 -17.55 12.27
N VAL A 29 49.08 -17.79 11.58
CA VAL A 29 48.92 -17.50 10.16
C VAL A 29 47.84 -16.44 10.02
N GLU A 30 48.27 -15.20 9.78
CA GLU A 30 47.43 -14.04 9.52
C GLU A 30 46.71 -14.20 8.17
N GLN A 31 45.62 -14.96 8.15
CA GLN A 31 44.76 -15.08 6.98
C GLN A 31 44.06 -13.75 6.73
N VAL A 32 44.65 -12.97 5.83
CA VAL A 32 43.97 -11.90 5.11
C VAL A 32 42.78 -12.52 4.37
N THR A 33 41.59 -12.43 4.95
CA THR A 33 40.34 -12.69 4.24
C THR A 33 40.19 -11.61 3.18
N GLU A 34 40.54 -11.93 1.93
CA GLU A 34 40.17 -11.10 0.79
C GLU A 34 38.65 -10.89 0.80
N PRO A 35 38.16 -9.66 0.55
CA PRO A 35 36.72 -9.41 0.49
C PRO A 35 36.12 -10.25 -0.63
N VAL A 36 35.09 -11.04 -0.30
CA VAL A 36 34.38 -11.86 -1.27
C VAL A 36 33.79 -10.93 -2.33
N VAL A 37 34.33 -11.02 -3.54
CA VAL A 37 33.74 -10.38 -4.71
C VAL A 37 32.52 -11.22 -5.08
N GLU A 38 31.35 -10.85 -4.57
CA GLU A 38 30.10 -11.40 -5.08
C GLU A 38 29.97 -11.08 -6.57
N GLU A 39 29.78 -12.13 -7.36
CA GLU A 39 29.42 -12.01 -8.76
C GLU A 39 27.99 -11.48 -8.81
N VAL A 40 27.86 -10.18 -9.11
CA VAL A 40 26.58 -9.45 -9.07
C VAL A 40 25.60 -10.12 -10.03
N VAL A 41 24.66 -10.89 -9.45
CA VAL A 41 23.46 -11.35 -10.14
C VAL A 41 22.76 -10.12 -10.73
N ASP A 42 22.24 -10.25 -11.95
CA ASP A 42 21.75 -9.14 -12.77
C ASP A 42 20.45 -8.51 -12.20
N GLU A 43 20.59 -7.78 -11.09
CA GLU A 43 19.54 -6.98 -10.45
C GLU A 43 19.07 -5.92 -11.44
N SER A 44 17.88 -6.11 -12.02
CA SER A 44 17.38 -5.23 -13.09
C SER A 44 17.22 -3.78 -12.63
N ILE A 45 17.99 -2.88 -13.22
CA ILE A 45 17.93 -1.43 -12.97
C ILE A 45 17.08 -0.77 -14.06
N ASP A 46 16.08 0.02 -13.64
CA ASP A 46 15.13 0.71 -14.51
C ASP A 46 15.49 2.19 -14.74
N GLY A 47 16.29 2.76 -13.84
CA GLY A 47 16.75 4.13 -13.95
C GLY A 47 17.99 4.38 -13.10
N GLU A 48 18.99 5.03 -13.70
CA GLU A 48 20.15 5.55 -12.99
C GLU A 48 20.06 7.08 -12.84
N ALA A 49 20.65 7.59 -11.76
CA ALA A 49 20.89 9.00 -11.54
C ALA A 49 22.25 9.20 -10.85
N SER A 50 22.81 10.39 -10.94
CA SER A 50 24.07 10.74 -10.29
C SER A 50 24.13 12.21 -9.89
N ASP A 51 24.94 12.52 -8.87
CA ASP A 51 25.21 13.90 -8.48
C ASP A 51 25.94 14.67 -9.60
N SER A 52 25.41 15.82 -10.01
CA SER A 52 25.88 16.54 -11.19
C SER A 52 27.19 17.30 -10.92
N MET A 53 28.31 16.81 -11.48
CA MET A 53 29.59 17.49 -11.33
C MET A 53 29.78 18.65 -12.30
N GLU A 54 30.24 19.80 -11.79
CA GLU A 54 31.06 20.73 -12.58
C GLU A 54 32.24 19.96 -13.20
N THR A 55 32.64 20.33 -14.42
CA THR A 55 33.70 19.64 -15.18
C THR A 55 35.11 19.99 -14.70
N GLY A 56 35.36 19.81 -13.40
CA GLY A 56 36.68 19.83 -12.80
C GLY A 56 37.59 18.82 -13.47
N LYS A 57 38.61 19.31 -14.17
CA LYS A 57 39.56 18.49 -14.96
C LYS A 57 40.08 17.30 -14.14
N PRO A 58 40.17 16.09 -14.72
CA PRO A 58 40.65 14.92 -14.01
C PRO A 58 42.11 15.14 -13.58
N LYS A 59 42.32 15.34 -12.27
CA LYS A 59 43.64 15.22 -11.67
C LYS A 59 44.06 13.75 -11.81
N ARG A 60 45.18 13.50 -12.48
CA ARG A 60 45.86 12.20 -12.39
C ARG A 60 46.35 12.04 -10.95
N SER A 61 45.67 11.23 -10.13
CA SER A 61 46.34 10.61 -8.99
C SER A 61 47.41 9.66 -9.53
N LEU A 62 48.56 9.63 -8.88
CA LEU A 62 49.72 8.83 -9.28
C LEU A 62 50.28 8.01 -8.11
N ALA A 63 49.37 7.53 -7.26
CA ALA A 63 49.58 6.42 -6.34
C ALA A 63 48.24 5.69 -6.13
N GLN A 64 48.21 4.37 -6.24
CA GLN A 64 47.09 3.59 -5.71
C GLN A 64 47.30 3.43 -4.20
N SER A 65 46.73 4.34 -3.42
CA SER A 65 46.57 4.10 -1.98
C SER A 65 45.51 3.02 -1.76
N ASN A 66 45.89 1.96 -1.06
CA ASN A 66 44.99 0.92 -0.55
C ASN A 66 44.37 1.31 0.81
N GLU A 67 44.61 2.53 1.31
CA GLU A 67 44.01 3.01 2.55
C GLU A 67 42.49 3.07 2.43
N THR A 68 41.81 2.50 3.40
CA THR A 68 40.36 2.59 3.60
C THR A 68 40.02 3.59 4.70
N ARG A 69 38.78 4.09 4.68
CA ARG A 69 38.19 5.01 5.66
C ARG A 69 36.82 4.51 6.09
N THR A 70 36.44 4.84 7.31
CA THR A 70 35.03 4.84 7.73
C THR A 70 34.39 6.16 7.30
N ILE A 71 33.14 6.09 6.82
CA ILE A 71 32.32 7.25 6.49
C ILE A 71 31.03 7.20 7.33
N GLU A 72 30.74 8.28 8.03
CA GLU A 72 29.49 8.47 8.77
C GLU A 72 28.42 9.06 7.84
N LEU A 73 27.43 8.26 7.48
CA LEU A 73 26.24 8.69 6.75
C LEU A 73 25.20 9.16 7.77
N GLN A 74 25.21 10.46 8.07
CA GLN A 74 24.26 11.10 8.97
C GLN A 74 22.86 11.16 8.34
N LYS A 75 22.81 11.61 7.07
CA LYS A 75 21.59 11.62 6.25
C LYS A 75 21.93 11.43 4.77
N PHE A 76 21.14 10.60 4.10
CA PHE A 76 21.06 10.53 2.64
C PHE A 76 19.59 10.54 2.25
N TYR A 77 19.18 11.48 1.39
CA TYR A 77 17.79 11.70 1.03
C TYR A 77 17.67 12.12 -0.44
N ILE A 78 16.76 11.48 -1.16
CA ILE A 78 16.50 11.70 -2.59
C ILE A 78 15.00 11.86 -2.80
N GLU A 79 14.63 12.86 -3.61
CA GLU A 79 13.32 12.92 -4.27
C GLU A 79 13.52 12.85 -5.78
N THR A 80 12.62 12.15 -6.48
CA THR A 80 12.63 11.99 -7.93
C THR A 80 11.56 12.82 -8.61
N THR A 81 11.86 13.30 -9.82
CA THR A 81 10.98 14.04 -10.74
C THR A 81 11.22 13.55 -12.17
N ASP A 82 10.23 13.66 -13.04
CA ASP A 82 10.42 13.54 -14.50
C ASP A 82 11.17 14.74 -15.10
N GLY A 83 11.25 15.87 -14.40
CA GLY A 83 11.90 17.11 -14.83
C GLY A 83 11.00 18.11 -15.57
N ALA A 84 9.68 17.92 -15.59
CA ALA A 84 8.76 18.97 -16.07
C ALA A 84 8.74 20.19 -15.13
N ALA A 85 8.33 21.36 -15.64
CA ALA A 85 8.45 22.64 -14.93
C ALA A 85 7.48 22.79 -13.74
N ASP A 86 6.38 22.05 -13.81
CA ASP A 86 5.27 21.90 -12.86
C ASP A 86 5.33 20.56 -12.09
N SER A 87 6.39 19.78 -12.30
CA SER A 87 6.61 18.48 -11.65
C SER A 87 6.87 18.62 -10.15
N VAL A 88 6.09 17.93 -9.33
CA VAL A 88 6.30 17.83 -7.87
C VAL A 88 7.12 16.59 -7.57
N SER A 89 8.36 16.76 -7.11
CA SER A 89 9.23 15.65 -6.75
C SER A 89 8.64 14.80 -5.61
N VAL A 90 8.89 13.49 -5.63
CA VAL A 90 8.47 12.57 -4.55
C VAL A 90 9.62 11.77 -3.95
N PRO A 91 9.61 11.50 -2.62
CA PRO A 91 10.60 10.66 -1.96
C PRO A 91 10.36 9.17 -2.21
N PHE A 92 11.26 8.35 -1.67
CA PHE A 92 11.14 6.88 -1.62
C PHE A 92 10.88 6.39 -0.18
N PRO A 93 9.68 6.61 0.41
CA PRO A 93 9.40 6.21 1.79
C PRO A 93 9.26 4.69 1.92
N ASN A 94 9.60 4.14 3.08
CA ASN A 94 9.51 2.71 3.43
C ASN A 94 9.88 1.78 2.25
N THR A 95 11.07 2.03 1.70
CA THR A 95 11.60 1.46 0.45
C THR A 95 12.89 0.72 0.76
N ASN A 96 13.00 -0.54 0.36
CA ASN A 96 14.22 -1.35 0.51
C ASN A 96 15.38 -0.71 -0.25
N TYR A 97 16.58 -0.69 0.34
CA TYR A 97 17.79 -0.21 -0.30
C TYR A 97 19.01 -1.09 -0.04
N LYS A 98 19.97 -1.07 -0.98
CA LYS A 98 21.32 -1.62 -0.81
C LYS A 98 22.38 -0.55 -1.07
N LEU A 99 23.33 -0.42 -0.15
CA LEU A 99 24.49 0.46 -0.25
C LEU A 99 25.70 -0.36 -0.75
N HIS A 100 26.33 0.15 -1.80
CA HIS A 100 27.60 -0.35 -2.32
C HIS A 100 28.58 0.81 -2.45
N TYR A 101 29.89 0.56 -2.37
CA TYR A 101 30.84 1.45 -3.03
C TYR A 101 31.25 0.88 -4.39
N SER A 102 31.52 1.76 -5.35
CA SER A 102 32.16 1.40 -6.61
C SER A 102 33.55 2.06 -6.70
N LYS A 103 34.52 1.30 -7.22
CA LYS A 103 35.86 1.79 -7.57
C LYS A 103 36.39 0.98 -8.76
N ASP A 104 37.00 1.66 -9.72
CA ASP A 104 37.62 1.07 -10.91
C ASP A 104 36.73 0.07 -11.67
N GLY A 105 35.41 0.31 -11.69
CA GLY A 105 34.41 -0.53 -12.35
C GLY A 105 33.93 -1.76 -11.55
N LYS A 106 34.47 -2.01 -10.36
CA LYS A 106 33.95 -3.01 -9.41
C LYS A 106 32.99 -2.38 -8.42
N GLU A 107 32.05 -3.16 -7.91
CA GLU A 107 31.19 -2.82 -6.77
C GLU A 107 31.46 -3.75 -5.59
N THR A 108 31.32 -3.22 -4.38
CA THR A 108 31.46 -3.94 -3.11
C THR A 108 30.30 -3.55 -2.20
N PHE A 109 29.58 -4.54 -1.67
CA PHE A 109 28.48 -4.34 -0.73
C PHE A 109 28.95 -3.69 0.58
N LEU A 110 28.08 -2.88 1.19
CA LEU A 110 28.34 -2.19 2.46
C LEU A 110 27.24 -2.47 3.50
N SER A 111 25.98 -2.35 3.11
CA SER A 111 24.82 -2.48 4.00
C SER A 111 23.51 -2.52 3.21
N GLU A 112 22.43 -2.97 3.83
CA GLU A 112 21.07 -2.88 3.30
C GLU A 112 20.09 -2.51 4.41
N GLY A 113 18.88 -2.10 4.03
CA GLY A 113 17.84 -1.73 4.98
C GLY A 113 16.59 -1.19 4.28
N VAL A 114 15.77 -0.47 5.04
CA VAL A 114 14.56 0.21 4.55
C VAL A 114 14.68 1.70 4.88
N THR A 115 14.32 2.58 3.95
CA THR A 115 14.18 4.01 4.24
C THR A 115 13.08 4.26 5.28
N ASN A 116 13.15 5.38 6.00
CA ASN A 116 12.09 5.75 6.93
C ASN A 116 10.81 6.26 6.22
N GLU A 117 9.82 6.70 6.99
CA GLU A 117 8.54 7.24 6.52
C GLU A 117 8.66 8.53 5.67
N LYS A 118 9.84 9.16 5.68
CA LYS A 118 10.18 10.32 4.83
C LYS A 118 11.03 9.95 3.62
N GLY A 119 11.48 8.71 3.48
CA GLY A 119 12.42 8.29 2.42
C GLY A 119 13.90 8.57 2.72
N GLU A 120 14.25 8.80 3.98
CA GLU A 120 15.61 9.08 4.44
C GLU A 120 16.35 7.80 4.83
N ILE A 121 17.67 7.78 4.58
CA ILE A 121 18.62 6.85 5.19
C ILE A 121 19.42 7.65 6.23
N LEU A 122 19.46 7.19 7.48
CA LEU A 122 19.96 7.97 8.63
C LEU A 122 20.97 7.19 9.49
N ASN A 123 21.98 7.87 10.01
CA ASN A 123 22.89 7.42 11.09
C ASN A 123 23.65 6.09 10.84
N PHE A 124 24.11 5.83 9.62
CA PHE A 124 24.96 4.68 9.30
C PHE A 124 26.46 4.99 9.43
N LYS A 125 27.26 3.94 9.71
CA LYS A 125 28.71 3.94 9.49
C LYS A 125 29.04 2.94 8.40
N LEU A 126 29.77 3.40 7.39
CA LEU A 126 30.18 2.61 6.23
C LEU A 126 31.70 2.43 6.29
N GLU A 127 32.15 1.22 6.54
CA GLU A 127 33.57 0.89 6.77
C GLU A 127 34.22 0.31 5.50
N GLY A 128 35.56 0.21 5.47
CA GLY A 128 36.28 -0.40 4.34
C GLY A 128 36.22 0.38 3.01
N ILE A 129 35.64 1.58 2.97
CA ILE A 129 35.54 2.39 1.74
C ILE A 129 36.93 2.95 1.38
N PRO A 130 37.41 2.87 0.12
CA PRO A 130 38.67 3.47 -0.30
C PRO A 130 38.77 4.99 -0.04
N SER A 131 39.94 5.44 0.43
CA SER A 131 40.23 6.86 0.71
C SER A 131 40.21 7.74 -0.55
N GLU A 132 40.67 7.20 -1.69
CA GLU A 132 40.65 7.84 -3.00
C GLU A 132 39.77 7.11 -4.02
N GLY A 133 39.04 7.87 -4.84
CA GLY A 133 38.46 7.41 -6.11
C GLY A 133 37.17 6.58 -6.03
N ALA A 134 36.58 6.41 -4.86
CA ALA A 134 35.32 5.67 -4.68
C ALA A 134 34.07 6.53 -4.97
N ALA A 135 32.97 5.87 -5.34
CA ALA A 135 31.62 6.43 -5.36
C ALA A 135 30.67 5.55 -4.53
N LEU A 136 29.73 6.15 -3.81
CA LEU A 136 28.63 5.43 -3.16
C LEU A 136 27.53 5.20 -4.20
N ARG A 137 27.11 3.94 -4.39
CA ARG A 137 25.90 3.59 -5.14
C ARG A 137 24.82 3.20 -4.15
N VAL A 138 23.67 3.88 -4.22
CA VAL A 138 22.48 3.58 -3.43
C VAL A 138 21.46 2.98 -4.39
N ARG A 139 21.25 1.66 -4.28
CA ARG A 139 20.22 0.92 -5.02
C ARG A 139 18.93 0.96 -4.20
N TYR A 140 17.80 1.28 -4.81
CA TYR A 140 16.46 1.33 -4.21
C TYR A 140 15.54 0.34 -4.93
N TYR A 141 14.69 -0.37 -4.17
CA TYR A 141 13.64 -1.26 -4.67
C TYR A 141 12.31 -0.77 -4.14
N LEU A 142 11.42 -0.26 -5.01
CA LEU A 142 10.20 0.45 -4.62
C LEU A 142 9.23 -0.43 -3.81
N GLY A 143 9.28 -0.32 -2.49
CA GLY A 143 8.47 -1.11 -1.54
C GLY A 143 9.32 -1.92 -0.55
N ASN A 144 8.68 -2.84 0.18
CA ASN A 144 9.33 -3.72 1.15
C ASN A 144 8.44 -4.94 1.46
N GLU A 145 9.02 -6.00 2.06
CA GLU A 145 8.32 -7.27 2.33
C GLU A 145 7.03 -7.16 3.19
N ASN A 146 6.89 -6.12 4.02
CA ASN A 146 5.71 -5.95 4.88
C ASN A 146 4.53 -5.28 4.14
N ARG A 147 4.82 -4.45 3.14
CA ARG A 147 3.82 -3.71 2.32
C ARG A 147 3.58 -4.38 0.96
N GLY A 148 4.60 -4.99 0.39
CA GLY A 148 4.70 -5.34 -1.02
C GLY A 148 5.47 -4.28 -1.82
N PHE A 149 5.64 -4.55 -3.11
CA PHE A 149 6.48 -3.77 -4.03
C PHE A 149 5.70 -3.21 -5.22
N VAL A 150 6.13 -2.05 -5.70
CA VAL A 150 5.82 -1.58 -7.06
C VAL A 150 6.75 -2.32 -8.02
N GLN A 151 6.18 -3.05 -8.96
CA GLN A 151 6.88 -3.97 -9.84
C GLN A 151 6.42 -3.82 -11.29
N LYS A 152 7.22 -4.33 -12.22
CA LYS A 152 6.79 -4.59 -13.60
C LYS A 152 5.95 -5.86 -13.67
N PHE A 153 5.23 -6.04 -14.78
CA PHE A 153 4.40 -7.24 -14.98
C PHE A 153 5.23 -8.53 -14.99
N ASN A 154 6.50 -8.50 -15.42
CA ASN A 154 7.40 -9.64 -15.29
C ASN A 154 7.78 -10.00 -13.83
N LYS A 155 7.15 -9.35 -12.83
CA LYS A 155 7.35 -9.50 -11.39
C LYS A 155 8.73 -9.05 -10.87
N ASN A 156 9.54 -8.37 -11.69
CA ASN A 156 10.72 -7.66 -11.19
C ASN A 156 10.29 -6.36 -10.47
N HIS A 157 10.77 -6.14 -9.26
CA HIS A 157 10.56 -4.89 -8.51
C HIS A 157 11.21 -3.71 -9.26
N TYR A 158 10.63 -2.51 -9.16
CA TYR A 158 11.23 -1.31 -9.74
C TYR A 158 12.55 -0.96 -9.04
N GLY A 159 13.65 -0.96 -9.80
CA GLY A 159 15.02 -0.77 -9.31
C GLY A 159 15.65 0.54 -9.76
N PHE A 160 16.00 1.43 -8.83
CA PHE A 160 16.67 2.70 -9.12
C PHE A 160 18.07 2.78 -8.48
N VAL A 161 19.06 3.34 -9.17
CA VAL A 161 20.42 3.49 -8.61
C VAL A 161 20.90 4.94 -8.65
N PHE A 162 21.11 5.53 -7.47
CA PHE A 162 21.75 6.84 -7.34
C PHE A 162 23.25 6.69 -7.08
N THR A 163 24.07 7.40 -7.84
CA THR A 163 25.54 7.39 -7.69
C THR A 163 26.05 8.73 -7.16
N LEU A 164 26.51 8.75 -5.91
CA LEU A 164 27.17 9.89 -5.28
C LEU A 164 28.69 9.67 -5.27
N ARG A 165 29.44 10.47 -6.04
CA ARG A 165 30.91 10.40 -6.00
C ARG A 165 31.42 10.88 -4.64
N LEU A 166 32.28 10.08 -3.99
CA LEU A 166 32.81 10.42 -2.68
C LEU A 166 34.00 11.37 -2.83
N ILE A 167 33.93 12.54 -2.21
CA ILE A 167 35.04 13.48 -2.12
C ILE A 167 36.15 12.80 -1.30
N ASP A 168 37.39 12.83 -1.81
CA ASP A 168 38.55 12.18 -1.20
C ASP A 168 38.77 12.69 0.24
N HIS A 169 39.14 11.79 1.15
CA HIS A 169 39.31 12.03 2.60
C HIS A 169 38.11 12.57 3.40
N LYS A 170 36.97 12.93 2.79
CA LYS A 170 35.75 13.30 3.54
C LYS A 170 35.22 12.09 4.33
N GLN A 171 34.95 12.27 5.63
CA GLN A 171 34.48 11.21 6.54
C GLN A 171 32.98 11.28 6.88
N THR A 172 32.23 12.23 6.31
CA THR A 172 30.80 12.43 6.63
C THR A 172 29.95 12.69 5.40
N ILE A 173 28.81 12.00 5.30
CA ILE A 173 27.75 12.23 4.30
C ILE A 173 26.51 12.80 5.00
N ASN A 174 26.16 14.01 4.60
CA ASN A 174 24.84 14.60 4.75
C ASN A 174 24.48 15.09 3.35
N TYR A 175 23.59 14.39 2.65
CA TYR A 175 23.26 14.61 1.24
C TYR A 175 21.74 14.65 1.04
N ILE A 176 21.30 15.66 0.29
CA ILE A 176 19.90 15.92 -0.05
C ILE A 176 19.87 16.30 -1.53
N ASN A 177 19.06 15.60 -2.33
CA ASN A 177 18.79 15.98 -3.72
C ASN A 177 17.29 15.82 -4.01
N THR A 178 16.60 16.94 -4.13
CA THR A 178 15.15 17.01 -4.35
C THR A 178 14.76 17.03 -5.84
N LYS A 179 15.71 16.77 -6.75
CA LYS A 179 15.53 16.87 -8.21
C LYS A 179 16.26 15.77 -8.98
N ALA A 180 16.37 14.57 -8.42
CA ALA A 180 16.91 13.43 -9.15
C ALA A 180 15.97 13.05 -10.31
N ARG A 181 16.53 12.57 -11.42
CA ARG A 181 15.78 12.06 -12.58
C ARG A 181 16.30 10.67 -12.91
N PHE A 182 15.57 9.63 -12.54
CA PHE A 182 15.97 8.23 -12.78
C PHE A 182 15.43 7.73 -14.11
N GLY A 183 16.32 7.34 -15.02
CA GLY A 183 15.93 6.84 -16.34
C GLY A 183 17.14 6.59 -17.24
N ASN A 184 16.87 6.38 -18.52
CA ASN A 184 17.85 6.04 -19.54
C ASN A 184 17.77 7.05 -20.70
N THR A 185 18.92 7.55 -21.16
CA THR A 185 18.98 8.49 -22.29
C THR A 185 18.61 7.85 -23.64
N VAL A 186 18.59 6.52 -23.71
CA VAL A 186 18.16 5.74 -24.89
C VAL A 186 16.64 5.56 -24.96
N ASP A 187 15.94 5.61 -23.82
CA ASP A 187 14.47 5.69 -23.75
C ASP A 187 14.05 6.92 -22.92
N PRO A 188 13.91 8.10 -23.54
CA PRO A 188 13.56 9.34 -22.82
C PRO A 188 12.25 9.27 -22.02
N ASP A 189 11.31 8.39 -22.39
CA ASP A 189 10.05 8.26 -21.64
C ASP A 189 10.27 7.53 -20.30
N SER A 190 11.36 6.78 -20.15
CA SER A 190 11.68 6.08 -18.89
C SER A 190 11.75 7.04 -17.70
N TYR A 191 12.24 8.29 -17.90
CA TYR A 191 12.22 9.32 -16.85
C TYR A 191 10.80 9.64 -16.35
N PHE A 192 9.80 9.59 -17.24
CA PHE A 192 8.40 9.79 -16.88
C PHE A 192 7.82 8.54 -16.20
N TYR A 193 7.97 7.35 -16.79
CA TYR A 193 7.39 6.13 -16.24
C TYR A 193 8.02 5.71 -14.91
N ASN A 194 9.32 5.93 -14.70
CA ASN A 194 9.99 5.72 -13.42
C ASN A 194 9.49 6.71 -12.35
N PHE A 195 9.24 7.96 -12.72
CA PHE A 195 8.62 8.94 -11.84
C PHE A 195 7.17 8.55 -11.47
N GLN A 196 6.38 8.00 -12.39
CA GLN A 196 5.06 7.46 -12.06
C GLN A 196 5.14 6.25 -11.11
N ALA A 197 6.07 5.31 -11.33
CA ALA A 197 6.31 4.20 -10.41
C ALA A 197 6.70 4.69 -8.99
N ALA A 198 7.54 5.73 -8.90
CA ALA A 198 7.90 6.36 -7.63
C ALA A 198 6.70 7.03 -6.94
N ARG A 199 5.81 7.69 -7.69
CA ARG A 199 4.58 8.29 -7.18
C ARG A 199 3.60 7.22 -6.68
N ILE A 200 3.41 6.14 -7.43
CA ILE A 200 2.65 4.96 -6.97
C ILE A 200 3.22 4.42 -5.66
N ASN A 201 4.54 4.24 -5.55
CA ASN A 201 5.19 3.80 -4.31
C ASN A 201 4.91 4.73 -3.11
N CYS A 202 4.97 6.05 -3.35
CA CYS A 202 4.73 7.08 -2.33
C CYS A 202 3.26 7.11 -1.87
N TYR A 203 2.29 7.09 -2.79
CA TYR A 203 0.86 7.07 -2.42
C TYR A 203 0.43 5.73 -1.82
N PHE A 204 1.06 4.62 -2.21
CA PHE A 204 0.80 3.30 -1.62
C PHE A 204 1.27 3.26 -0.16
N ASP A 205 2.41 3.89 0.15
CA ASP A 205 2.87 4.04 1.54
C ASP A 205 1.95 4.93 2.38
N GLN A 206 1.49 6.04 1.80
CA GLN A 206 0.48 6.92 2.42
C GLN A 206 -0.85 6.19 2.66
N ALA A 207 -1.33 5.37 1.72
CA ALA A 207 -2.57 4.62 1.85
C ALA A 207 -2.51 3.57 2.99
N VAL A 208 -1.40 2.82 3.07
CA VAL A 208 -1.13 1.87 4.15
C VAL A 208 -1.04 2.60 5.51
N THR A 209 -0.40 3.76 5.54
CA THR A 209 -0.26 4.58 6.76
C THR A 209 -1.60 5.13 7.24
N GLU A 210 -2.40 5.72 6.36
CA GLU A 210 -3.72 6.30 6.68
C GLU A 210 -4.64 5.27 7.35
N TYR A 211 -4.78 4.09 6.74
CA TYR A 211 -5.56 2.98 7.28
C TYR A 211 -4.99 2.48 8.61
N THR A 212 -3.67 2.32 8.70
CA THR A 212 -3.02 1.77 9.90
C THR A 212 -3.21 2.71 11.10
N GLU A 213 -3.08 4.01 10.91
CA GLU A 213 -3.30 5.01 11.97
C GLU A 213 -4.78 5.15 12.33
N ALA A 214 -5.71 5.18 11.36
CA ALA A 214 -7.15 5.20 11.63
C ALA A 214 -7.61 3.97 12.43
N VAL A 215 -7.21 2.76 12.00
CA VAL A 215 -7.52 1.51 12.72
C VAL A 215 -6.81 1.45 14.07
N LYS A 216 -5.62 2.01 14.22
CA LYS A 216 -4.90 2.12 15.51
C LYS A 216 -5.61 3.07 16.49
N GLN A 217 -6.11 4.23 16.04
CA GLN A 217 -6.93 5.13 16.86
C GLN A 217 -8.21 4.42 17.33
N ALA A 218 -8.93 3.77 16.42
CA ALA A 218 -10.14 3.00 16.76
C ALA A 218 -9.86 1.85 17.76
N ASN A 219 -8.73 1.14 17.62
CA ASN A 219 -8.33 0.09 18.56
C ASN A 219 -7.79 0.61 19.90
N GLN A 220 -7.30 1.86 19.98
CA GLN A 220 -6.98 2.50 21.27
C GLN A 220 -8.26 2.80 22.06
N LEU A 221 -9.31 3.22 21.37
CA LEU A 221 -10.61 3.55 21.95
C LEU A 221 -11.47 2.31 22.23
N LEU A 222 -11.33 1.26 21.42
CA LEU A 222 -12.07 0.00 21.51
C LEU A 222 -11.11 -1.21 21.66
N PRO A 223 -10.37 -1.35 22.78
CA PRO A 223 -9.27 -2.31 22.92
C PRO A 223 -9.67 -3.79 22.86
N GLU A 224 -10.96 -4.11 23.02
CA GLU A 224 -11.54 -5.45 22.86
C GLU A 224 -11.84 -5.82 21.39
N SER A 225 -11.56 -4.92 20.44
CA SER A 225 -11.83 -5.18 19.01
C SER A 225 -10.78 -6.09 18.38
N SER A 226 -11.20 -6.83 17.35
CA SER A 226 -10.35 -7.80 16.67
C SER A 226 -9.26 -7.08 15.85
N ARG A 227 -8.00 -7.31 16.20
CA ARG A 227 -6.86 -6.78 15.45
C ARG A 227 -6.81 -7.38 14.05
N PHE A 228 -6.81 -6.51 13.04
CA PHE A 228 -6.54 -6.88 11.66
C PHE A 228 -5.03 -6.76 11.38
N GLU A 229 -4.48 -7.71 10.62
CA GLU A 229 -3.08 -7.70 10.18
C GLU A 229 -3.08 -7.57 8.66
N LEU A 230 -2.52 -6.47 8.16
CA LEU A 230 -2.35 -6.21 6.73
C LEU A 230 -1.27 -7.14 6.16
N LYS A 231 -1.62 -7.93 5.15
CA LYS A 231 -0.62 -8.69 4.37
C LYS A 231 -0.12 -7.85 3.19
N PRO A 232 1.14 -8.03 2.77
CA PRO A 232 1.69 -7.34 1.61
C PRO A 232 0.95 -7.69 0.31
N ILE A 233 0.94 -6.75 -0.64
CA ILE A 233 0.50 -6.98 -2.02
C ILE A 233 1.34 -6.13 -2.98
N ASN A 234 1.70 -6.71 -4.14
CA ASN A 234 2.49 -5.99 -5.14
C ASN A 234 1.59 -5.24 -6.13
N MET A 235 2.05 -4.07 -6.57
CA MET A 235 1.38 -3.23 -7.58
C MET A 235 2.16 -3.29 -8.89
N ASN A 236 1.53 -3.85 -9.93
CA ASN A 236 2.09 -3.94 -11.28
C ASN A 236 1.85 -2.63 -12.05
N PHE A 237 2.91 -2.07 -12.63
CA PHE A 237 2.86 -0.91 -13.51
C PHE A 237 3.99 -1.02 -14.54
N GLU A 238 3.78 -0.66 -15.81
CA GLU A 238 4.84 -0.69 -16.84
C GLU A 238 4.44 0.07 -18.11
N LYS A 239 5.41 0.76 -18.72
CA LYS A 239 5.28 1.46 -20.00
C LYS A 239 4.70 0.54 -21.09
N GLY A 240 3.60 0.95 -21.71
CA GLY A 240 3.00 0.25 -22.85
C GLY A 240 2.18 -0.99 -22.50
N LYS A 241 2.07 -1.37 -21.23
CA LYS A 241 1.18 -2.46 -20.78
C LYS A 241 -0.25 -1.95 -20.61
N HIS A 242 -0.91 -1.69 -21.74
CA HIS A 242 -2.32 -1.34 -21.75
C HIS A 242 -3.16 -2.54 -21.30
N ILE A 243 -3.85 -2.35 -20.19
CA ILE A 243 -4.90 -3.20 -19.63
C ILE A 243 -6.12 -2.28 -19.47
N GLY A 244 -7.33 -2.80 -19.65
CA GLY A 244 -8.57 -2.01 -19.81
C GLY A 244 -9.11 -1.32 -18.55
N GLY A 245 -8.22 -0.99 -17.62
CA GLY A 245 -8.49 -0.42 -16.30
C GLY A 245 -7.33 -0.69 -15.34
N SER A 246 -7.46 -0.18 -14.12
CA SER A 246 -6.74 -0.64 -12.93
C SER A 246 -7.60 -1.68 -12.20
N ALA A 247 -6.98 -2.62 -11.47
CA ALA A 247 -7.72 -3.70 -10.83
C ALA A 247 -6.94 -4.42 -9.71
N PHE A 248 -7.62 -4.69 -8.60
CA PHE A 248 -7.25 -5.75 -7.67
C PHE A 248 -7.53 -7.12 -8.29
N CYS A 249 -6.46 -7.88 -8.53
CA CYS A 249 -6.47 -9.15 -9.24
C CYS A 249 -6.34 -10.30 -8.23
N ARG A 250 -7.47 -10.82 -7.74
CA ARG A 250 -7.53 -11.88 -6.72
C ARG A 250 -6.63 -13.09 -7.04
N ARG A 251 -6.54 -13.50 -8.30
CA ARG A 251 -5.74 -14.65 -8.77
C ARG A 251 -4.43 -14.24 -9.46
N GLY A 252 -4.03 -12.97 -9.33
CA GLY A 252 -2.93 -12.35 -10.07
C GLY A 252 -3.32 -12.00 -11.50
N TYR A 253 -2.79 -10.91 -12.05
CA TYR A 253 -3.10 -10.49 -13.42
C TYR A 253 -2.74 -11.59 -14.46
N ASP A 254 -1.74 -12.41 -14.13
CA ASP A 254 -1.20 -13.52 -14.91
C ASP A 254 -1.87 -14.88 -14.63
N GLN A 255 -2.94 -14.90 -13.82
CA GLN A 255 -3.63 -16.11 -13.35
C GLN A 255 -2.71 -17.09 -12.57
N SER A 256 -1.59 -16.60 -12.04
CA SER A 256 -0.62 -17.39 -11.25
C SER A 256 -1.17 -17.94 -9.93
N GLY A 257 -2.32 -17.42 -9.47
CA GLY A 257 -2.90 -17.69 -8.16
C GLY A 257 -2.37 -16.81 -7.04
N VAL A 258 -1.40 -15.92 -7.32
CA VAL A 258 -0.85 -14.96 -6.37
C VAL A 258 -1.56 -13.62 -6.55
N SER A 259 -2.31 -13.16 -5.56
CA SER A 259 -3.05 -11.90 -5.63
C SER A 259 -2.11 -10.71 -5.84
N ASP A 260 -2.43 -9.84 -6.80
CA ASP A 260 -1.71 -8.59 -7.04
C ASP A 260 -2.67 -7.45 -7.45
N ILE A 261 -2.14 -6.24 -7.57
CA ILE A 261 -2.87 -5.06 -8.06
C ILE A 261 -2.26 -4.67 -9.41
N VAL A 262 -3.09 -4.18 -10.33
CA VAL A 262 -2.70 -3.59 -11.62
C VAL A 262 -3.03 -2.11 -11.60
N ILE A 263 -2.05 -1.27 -11.94
CA ILE A 263 -2.27 0.14 -12.26
C ILE A 263 -2.21 0.29 -13.78
N GLY A 264 -3.31 0.70 -14.39
CA GLY A 264 -3.47 0.74 -15.85
C GLY A 264 -2.47 1.70 -16.53
N ASN A 265 -1.88 1.25 -17.65
CA ASN A 265 -1.16 2.16 -18.53
C ASN A 265 -2.14 2.96 -19.40
N HIS A 266 -2.22 4.28 -19.21
CA HIS A 266 -3.11 5.15 -19.97
C HIS A 266 -2.53 5.54 -21.32
N SER A 267 -3.33 5.39 -22.38
CA SER A 267 -2.95 5.84 -23.73
C SER A 267 -2.84 7.37 -23.85
N THR A 268 -3.47 8.10 -22.92
CA THR A 268 -3.34 9.56 -22.76
C THR A 268 -2.09 9.98 -22.00
N GLY A 269 -1.47 9.07 -21.22
CA GLY A 269 -0.36 9.38 -20.32
C GLY A 269 -0.70 10.29 -19.12
N ILE A 270 -1.99 10.51 -18.82
CA ILE A 270 -2.40 11.48 -17.78
C ILE A 270 -2.38 10.81 -16.39
N TYR A 271 -1.38 11.16 -15.57
CA TYR A 271 -1.24 10.70 -14.19
C TYR A 271 -1.26 11.88 -13.21
N THR A 272 -2.44 12.41 -12.89
CA THR A 272 -2.59 13.46 -11.87
C THR A 272 -2.43 12.89 -10.45
N ASP A 273 -2.09 13.73 -9.46
CA ASP A 273 -2.11 13.34 -8.04
C ASP A 273 -3.47 12.79 -7.63
N TYR A 274 -4.53 13.44 -8.10
CA TYR A 274 -5.93 13.07 -7.93
C TYR A 274 -6.22 11.65 -8.43
N TYR A 275 -5.77 11.31 -9.65
CA TYR A 275 -5.96 9.99 -10.25
C TYR A 275 -5.16 8.91 -9.51
N LEU A 276 -3.84 9.12 -9.33
CA LEU A 276 -2.99 8.10 -8.71
C LEU A 276 -3.38 7.83 -7.26
N LYS A 277 -3.69 8.87 -6.46
CA LYS A 277 -4.18 8.66 -5.08
C LYS A 277 -5.50 7.89 -5.04
N ARG A 278 -6.44 8.20 -5.94
CA ARG A 278 -7.73 7.49 -6.04
C ARG A 278 -7.49 6.00 -6.29
N VAL A 279 -6.83 5.66 -7.39
CA VAL A 279 -6.67 4.27 -7.85
C VAL A 279 -5.84 3.44 -6.87
N VAL A 280 -4.72 3.98 -6.39
CA VAL A 280 -3.85 3.27 -5.44
C VAL A 280 -4.59 2.92 -4.15
N MET A 281 -5.45 3.81 -3.64
CA MET A 281 -6.28 3.51 -2.46
C MET A 281 -7.48 2.62 -2.78
N HIS A 282 -8.12 2.77 -3.96
CA HIS A 282 -9.28 1.96 -4.38
C HIS A 282 -8.93 0.48 -4.48
N GLU A 283 -7.90 0.13 -5.27
CA GLU A 283 -7.50 -1.27 -5.46
C GLU A 283 -6.87 -1.88 -4.20
N TRP A 284 -6.16 -1.08 -3.41
CA TRP A 284 -5.64 -1.54 -2.13
C TRP A 284 -6.75 -1.75 -1.09
N THR A 285 -7.83 -0.97 -1.16
CA THR A 285 -9.02 -1.20 -0.33
C THR A 285 -9.73 -2.49 -0.74
N HIS A 286 -9.84 -2.81 -2.03
CA HIS A 286 -10.34 -4.11 -2.50
C HIS A 286 -9.53 -5.29 -1.96
N TRP A 287 -8.19 -5.19 -1.94
CA TRP A 287 -7.33 -6.19 -1.29
C TRP A 287 -7.65 -6.36 0.20
N ASN A 288 -7.83 -5.27 0.95
CA ASN A 288 -8.16 -5.33 2.37
C ASN A 288 -9.54 -5.95 2.63
N MET A 289 -10.56 -5.61 1.82
CA MET A 289 -11.88 -6.23 1.89
C MET A 289 -11.80 -7.74 1.58
N TYR A 290 -11.03 -8.14 0.57
CA TYR A 290 -10.82 -9.55 0.22
C TYR A 290 -10.14 -10.33 1.34
N GLN A 291 -9.07 -9.79 1.95
CA GLN A 291 -8.40 -10.41 3.10
C GLN A 291 -9.33 -10.63 4.30
N ALA A 292 -10.22 -9.68 4.57
CA ALA A 292 -11.12 -9.71 5.73
C ALA A 292 -12.34 -10.63 5.54
N THR A 293 -12.96 -10.58 4.36
CA THR A 293 -14.29 -11.14 4.09
C THR A 293 -14.28 -12.31 3.08
N GLY A 294 -13.22 -12.44 2.28
CA GLY A 294 -13.19 -13.34 1.13
C GLY A 294 -14.07 -12.92 -0.04
N MET A 295 -14.40 -11.62 -0.16
CA MET A 295 -15.36 -11.10 -1.15
C MET A 295 -15.04 -11.57 -2.58
N PRO A 296 -16.04 -12.05 -3.35
CA PRO A 296 -15.81 -12.48 -4.73
C PRO A 296 -15.48 -11.29 -5.64
N GLY A 297 -14.82 -11.60 -6.76
CA GLY A 297 -14.76 -10.69 -7.90
C GLY A 297 -16.15 -10.45 -8.49
N GLY A 298 -16.30 -9.36 -9.24
CA GLY A 298 -17.57 -8.98 -9.86
C GLY A 298 -17.43 -7.70 -10.65
N VAL A 299 -18.04 -7.70 -11.84
CA VAL A 299 -18.10 -6.60 -12.80
C VAL A 299 -19.34 -5.73 -12.53
N TYR A 300 -19.26 -4.44 -12.85
CA TYR A 300 -20.36 -3.48 -12.86
C TYR A 300 -20.23 -2.57 -14.10
N GLU A 301 -21.26 -1.80 -14.43
CA GLU A 301 -21.28 -0.98 -15.65
C GLU A 301 -20.68 0.42 -15.43
N ASP A 302 -21.19 1.17 -14.45
CA ASP A 302 -20.63 2.43 -13.97
C ASP A 302 -20.96 2.64 -12.47
N HIS A 303 -20.40 3.66 -11.82
CA HIS A 303 -20.67 3.96 -10.40
C HIS A 303 -22.15 4.36 -10.11
N TYR A 304 -22.94 4.59 -11.16
CA TYR A 304 -24.27 5.22 -11.15
C TYR A 304 -25.41 4.25 -11.50
N SER A 305 -25.08 3.00 -11.83
CA SER A 305 -26.00 2.00 -12.36
C SER A 305 -26.40 0.96 -11.32
N PHE A 306 -27.58 0.38 -11.53
CA PHE A 306 -28.17 -0.59 -10.59
C PHE A 306 -27.47 -1.94 -10.72
N ASN A 307 -26.90 -2.43 -9.62
CA ASN A 307 -26.33 -3.77 -9.53
C ASN A 307 -27.39 -4.75 -9.01
N PRO A 308 -27.76 -5.80 -9.77
CA PRO A 308 -28.62 -6.87 -9.26
C PRO A 308 -27.99 -7.66 -8.09
N ASN A 309 -26.66 -7.64 -7.95
CA ASN A 309 -25.95 -8.20 -6.79
C ASN A 309 -25.61 -7.09 -5.77
N PRO A 310 -26.20 -7.08 -4.56
CA PRO A 310 -25.89 -6.06 -3.56
C PRO A 310 -24.47 -6.16 -2.98
N GLN A 311 -23.76 -7.27 -3.19
CA GLN A 311 -22.34 -7.37 -2.85
C GLN A 311 -21.48 -6.47 -3.74
N THR A 312 -21.80 -6.33 -5.04
CA THR A 312 -21.03 -5.51 -5.98
C THR A 312 -21.09 -4.02 -5.58
N SER A 313 -22.29 -3.51 -5.31
CA SER A 313 -22.48 -2.15 -4.79
C SER A 313 -21.73 -1.92 -3.47
N TYR A 314 -21.72 -2.92 -2.56
CA TYR A 314 -21.00 -2.80 -1.30
C TYR A 314 -19.49 -2.75 -1.50
N LYS A 315 -18.94 -3.69 -2.28
CA LYS A 315 -17.52 -3.81 -2.62
C LYS A 315 -16.99 -2.51 -3.21
N GLU A 316 -17.62 -2.02 -4.28
CA GLU A 316 -17.15 -0.82 -5.01
C GLU A 316 -17.48 0.48 -4.27
N GLY A 317 -18.70 0.62 -3.71
CA GLY A 317 -19.06 1.82 -2.96
C GLY A 317 -18.15 2.08 -1.76
N TRP A 318 -17.70 1.01 -1.11
CA TRP A 318 -16.67 1.07 -0.06
C TRP A 318 -15.31 1.51 -0.60
N ALA A 319 -14.83 0.92 -1.70
CA ALA A 319 -13.53 1.30 -2.29
C ALA A 319 -13.51 2.76 -2.77
N ILE A 320 -14.57 3.23 -3.43
CA ILE A 320 -14.73 4.64 -3.84
C ILE A 320 -14.73 5.56 -2.62
N PHE A 321 -15.45 5.19 -1.55
CA PHE A 321 -15.54 5.97 -0.31
C PHE A 321 -14.17 6.18 0.34
N VAL A 322 -13.40 5.11 0.56
CA VAL A 322 -12.06 5.19 1.17
C VAL A 322 -11.09 5.96 0.26
N ALA A 323 -11.12 5.71 -1.06
CA ALA A 323 -10.31 6.42 -2.05
C ALA A 323 -10.61 7.92 -2.10
N ASP A 324 -11.87 8.31 -1.96
CA ASP A 324 -12.30 9.71 -1.92
C ASP A 324 -11.88 10.40 -0.63
N MET A 325 -12.05 9.78 0.54
CA MET A 325 -11.59 10.37 1.80
C MET A 325 -10.08 10.61 1.77
N PHE A 326 -9.30 9.63 1.34
CA PHE A 326 -7.85 9.71 1.20
C PHE A 326 -7.39 10.80 0.23
N ARG A 327 -7.96 10.87 -0.98
CA ARG A 327 -7.52 11.84 -2.01
C ARG A 327 -8.03 13.27 -1.75
N LYS A 328 -9.14 13.44 -1.02
CA LYS A 328 -9.75 14.74 -0.67
C LYS A 328 -9.36 15.25 0.72
N ASN A 329 -8.55 14.53 1.50
CA ASN A 329 -8.32 14.83 2.93
C ASN A 329 -9.65 15.00 3.70
N TYR A 330 -10.58 14.05 3.49
CA TYR A 330 -11.93 14.03 4.08
C TYR A 330 -12.87 15.21 3.71
N GLU A 331 -12.43 16.19 2.91
CA GLU A 331 -13.24 17.34 2.46
C GLU A 331 -14.24 16.92 1.35
N ASN A 332 -15.47 16.57 1.73
CA ASN A 332 -16.45 16.00 0.78
C ASN A 332 -17.90 16.55 0.86
N GLU A 333 -18.13 17.65 1.60
CA GLU A 333 -19.44 18.31 1.83
C GLU A 333 -20.27 18.61 0.56
N LYS A 334 -19.64 18.66 -0.62
CA LYS A 334 -20.32 18.92 -1.91
C LYS A 334 -21.00 17.69 -2.52
N HIS A 335 -20.63 16.47 -2.09
CA HIS A 335 -21.17 15.24 -2.66
C HIS A 335 -22.21 14.62 -1.75
N ASP A 336 -21.89 14.42 -0.46
CA ASP A 336 -22.83 14.42 0.66
C ASP A 336 -24.33 14.19 0.29
N LYS A 337 -25.09 15.27 0.01
CA LYS A 337 -26.54 15.26 -0.26
C LYS A 337 -26.98 14.79 -1.67
N VAL A 338 -26.09 14.24 -2.49
CA VAL A 338 -26.38 13.83 -3.88
C VAL A 338 -27.38 12.66 -3.93
N VAL A 339 -27.35 11.72 -2.97
CA VAL A 339 -28.37 10.66 -2.86
C VAL A 339 -29.71 11.21 -2.33
N GLN A 340 -29.66 12.25 -1.49
CA GLN A 340 -30.80 12.74 -0.72
C GLN A 340 -31.66 13.78 -1.48
N THR A 341 -31.17 14.35 -2.59
CA THR A 341 -31.86 15.46 -3.29
C THR A 341 -32.77 15.00 -4.42
N VAL A 342 -33.96 15.62 -4.53
CA VAL A 342 -35.05 15.20 -5.43
C VAL A 342 -34.67 15.23 -6.92
N GLU A 343 -33.74 16.10 -7.32
CA GLU A 343 -33.22 16.17 -8.69
C GLU A 343 -32.29 14.98 -9.04
N TYR A 344 -31.73 14.31 -8.03
CA TYR A 344 -30.81 13.18 -8.12
C TYR A 344 -31.36 11.89 -7.47
N ASN A 345 -32.69 11.75 -7.46
CA ASN A 345 -33.43 10.56 -7.00
C ASN A 345 -33.19 9.28 -7.87
N ARG A 346 -32.06 9.22 -8.60
CA ARG A 346 -31.55 8.07 -9.35
C ARG A 346 -31.00 6.98 -8.42
N PHE A 347 -30.51 7.35 -7.22
CA PHE A 347 -29.72 6.47 -6.34
C PHE A 347 -30.45 6.04 -5.05
N TYR A 348 -31.30 6.92 -4.50
CA TYR A 348 -32.04 6.72 -3.25
C TYR A 348 -32.66 5.32 -3.16
N GLY A 349 -32.35 4.58 -2.09
CA GLY A 349 -32.86 3.23 -1.83
C GLY A 349 -32.49 2.14 -2.84
N LYS A 350 -31.70 2.42 -3.89
CA LYS A 350 -31.29 1.43 -4.91
C LYS A 350 -29.92 0.83 -4.61
N SER A 351 -29.67 -0.37 -5.12
CA SER A 351 -28.33 -0.97 -5.07
C SER A 351 -27.42 -0.37 -6.14
N VAL A 352 -26.80 0.77 -5.82
CA VAL A 352 -25.81 1.47 -6.66
C VAL A 352 -24.56 1.72 -5.82
N ASN A 353 -23.38 1.74 -6.45
CA ASN A 353 -22.10 1.95 -5.77
C ASN A 353 -22.10 3.27 -4.98
N LEU A 354 -22.67 4.33 -5.56
CA LEU A 354 -22.84 5.61 -4.84
C LEU A 354 -23.83 5.55 -3.68
N THR A 355 -24.95 4.81 -3.77
CA THR A 355 -25.86 4.68 -2.61
C THR A 355 -25.15 4.08 -1.40
N VAL A 356 -24.19 3.18 -1.63
CA VAL A 356 -23.30 2.68 -0.57
C VAL A 356 -22.31 3.75 -0.11
N TYR A 357 -21.66 4.47 -1.03
CA TYR A 357 -20.72 5.55 -0.73
C TYR A 357 -21.32 6.59 0.23
N HIS A 358 -22.56 7.04 -0.02
CA HIS A 358 -23.21 8.06 0.79
C HIS A 358 -23.58 7.53 2.18
N VAL A 359 -24.21 6.35 2.28
CA VAL A 359 -24.48 5.71 3.59
C VAL A 359 -23.21 5.54 4.44
N LEU A 360 -22.05 5.29 3.82
CA LEU A 360 -20.76 5.21 4.53
C LEU A 360 -20.19 6.58 4.92
N TYR A 361 -20.47 7.62 4.14
CA TYR A 361 -20.08 9.00 4.41
C TYR A 361 -20.91 9.60 5.55
N ASP A 362 -22.23 9.42 5.54
CA ASP A 362 -23.17 9.84 6.59
C ASP A 362 -22.87 9.15 7.95
N LEU A 363 -22.19 7.99 7.94
CA LEU A 363 -21.67 7.31 9.14
C LEU A 363 -20.30 7.84 9.62
N LEU A 364 -19.58 8.56 8.75
CA LEU A 364 -18.22 9.07 8.97
C LEU A 364 -18.18 10.56 9.35
N ASP A 365 -19.13 11.35 8.87
CA ASP A 365 -19.12 12.80 9.02
C ASP A 365 -19.57 13.27 10.42
N THR A 366 -19.57 14.59 10.62
CA THR A 366 -19.83 15.26 11.90
C THR A 366 -20.49 16.64 11.77
N GLY A 367 -20.83 17.11 10.57
CA GLY A 367 -21.14 18.52 10.30
C GLY A 367 -22.36 18.81 9.41
N THR A 368 -23.04 17.79 8.90
CA THR A 368 -24.29 17.89 8.12
C THR A 368 -25.49 18.25 9.02
N ASN A 369 -26.67 18.46 8.42
CA ASN A 369 -27.91 18.88 9.09
C ASN A 369 -29.08 17.91 8.81
N ASP A 370 -28.76 16.70 8.34
CA ASP A 370 -29.64 15.82 7.58
C ASP A 370 -29.93 14.56 8.41
N GLU A 371 -28.85 14.01 8.97
CA GLU A 371 -28.80 13.04 10.05
C GLU A 371 -28.15 13.67 11.30
N SER A 372 -27.95 12.88 12.36
CA SER A 372 -27.24 13.36 13.56
C SER A 372 -26.48 12.23 14.28
N PHE A 373 -26.09 11.19 13.55
CA PHE A 373 -25.39 10.01 14.06
C PHE A 373 -24.12 9.78 13.26
N SER A 374 -22.98 9.64 13.93
CA SER A 374 -21.78 9.05 13.36
C SER A 374 -21.13 8.11 14.38
N VAL A 375 -20.33 7.15 13.89
CA VAL A 375 -20.03 5.91 14.65
C VAL A 375 -19.29 6.17 15.98
N SER A 376 -18.43 7.19 16.04
CA SER A 376 -17.64 7.56 17.23
C SER A 376 -18.36 8.48 18.22
N GLN A 377 -19.54 9.03 17.88
CA GLN A 377 -20.22 10.11 18.62
C GLN A 377 -20.41 9.88 20.14
N ARG A 378 -20.37 8.61 20.60
CA ARG A 378 -20.50 8.23 22.02
C ARG A 378 -19.20 7.92 22.76
N TYR A 379 -18.10 7.83 22.04
CA TYR A 379 -16.81 7.39 22.57
C TYR A 379 -15.81 8.55 22.73
N LEU A 380 -16.22 9.78 22.38
CA LEU A 380 -15.43 10.99 22.56
C LEU A 380 -15.68 11.61 23.94
N ASP A 381 -14.82 11.28 24.90
CA ASP A 381 -14.69 11.99 26.18
C ASP A 381 -13.80 13.27 26.07
N GLU A 382 -13.11 13.47 24.93
CA GLU A 382 -12.22 14.60 24.64
C GLU A 382 -12.64 15.34 23.35
N GLU A 383 -12.37 16.66 23.28
CA GLU A 383 -12.61 17.47 22.06
C GLU A 383 -11.55 17.19 20.99
N LEU A 384 -11.84 16.23 20.10
CA LEU A 384 -11.11 16.05 18.84
C LEU A 384 -11.52 17.12 17.80
N SER A 385 -10.64 17.37 16.81
CA SER A 385 -11.05 18.11 15.61
C SER A 385 -12.00 17.27 14.73
N ASP A 386 -12.68 17.96 13.80
CA ASP A 386 -13.56 17.34 12.82
C ASP A 386 -12.82 16.31 11.93
N GLN A 387 -11.58 16.61 11.50
CA GLN A 387 -10.76 15.66 10.72
C GLN A 387 -10.35 14.44 11.55
N GLU A 388 -9.91 14.61 12.80
CA GLU A 388 -9.56 13.49 13.69
C GLU A 388 -10.79 12.61 13.99
N THR A 389 -11.97 13.22 14.11
CA THR A 389 -13.22 12.49 14.31
C THR A 389 -13.63 11.67 13.09
N ARG A 390 -13.47 12.23 11.87
CA ARG A 390 -13.68 11.49 10.60
C ARG A 390 -12.68 10.34 10.43
N GLN A 391 -11.40 10.53 10.80
CA GLN A 391 -10.38 9.48 10.78
C GLN A 391 -10.71 8.35 11.77
N LEU A 392 -11.12 8.69 13.00
CA LEU A 392 -11.60 7.73 13.99
C LEU A 392 -12.83 6.97 13.50
N ASN A 393 -13.81 7.66 12.90
CA ASN A 393 -14.99 7.03 12.31
C ASN A 393 -14.61 6.04 11.20
N LEU A 394 -13.70 6.41 10.30
CA LEU A 394 -13.19 5.51 9.27
C LEU A 394 -12.51 4.26 9.88
N GLY A 395 -11.71 4.45 10.94
CA GLY A 395 -11.09 3.36 11.69
C GLY A 395 -12.09 2.42 12.35
N MET A 396 -13.18 2.95 12.93
CA MET A 396 -14.27 2.17 13.51
C MET A 396 -15.07 1.43 12.44
N LEU A 397 -15.33 2.06 11.29
CA LEU A 397 -15.97 1.43 10.13
C LEU A 397 -15.13 0.28 9.57
N HIS A 398 -13.81 0.47 9.36
CA HIS A 398 -12.91 -0.61 8.94
C HIS A 398 -12.88 -1.76 9.95
N THR A 399 -12.82 -1.46 11.25
CA THR A 399 -12.90 -2.45 12.33
C THR A 399 -14.19 -3.27 12.24
N ALA A 400 -15.34 -2.59 12.09
CA ALA A 400 -16.65 -3.23 11.94
C ALA A 400 -16.75 -4.12 10.68
N MET A 401 -16.16 -3.71 9.55
CA MET A 401 -16.10 -4.51 8.32
C MET A 401 -15.31 -5.82 8.54
N VAL A 402 -14.15 -5.74 9.19
CA VAL A 402 -13.30 -6.90 9.49
C VAL A 402 -13.99 -7.87 10.46
N GLU A 403 -14.61 -7.35 11.52
CA GLU A 403 -15.22 -8.18 12.58
C GLU A 403 -16.54 -8.82 12.16
N SER A 404 -17.40 -8.08 11.46
CA SER A 404 -18.67 -8.59 10.92
C SER A 404 -18.45 -9.62 9.81
N LYS A 405 -17.35 -9.49 9.06
CA LYS A 405 -17.11 -10.17 7.78
C LYS A 405 -18.26 -9.98 6.79
N ALA A 406 -18.94 -8.84 6.87
CA ALA A 406 -20.07 -8.52 6.02
C ALA A 406 -19.66 -8.49 4.54
N THR A 407 -20.46 -9.13 3.69
CA THR A 407 -20.30 -9.05 2.22
C THR A 407 -21.36 -8.17 1.57
N THR A 408 -22.20 -7.51 2.36
CA THR A 408 -23.21 -6.54 1.93
C THR A 408 -23.26 -5.36 2.91
N LEU A 409 -23.68 -4.19 2.43
CA LEU A 409 -23.92 -3.02 3.28
C LEU A 409 -24.89 -3.34 4.42
N GLN A 410 -25.94 -4.10 4.14
CA GLN A 410 -26.91 -4.55 5.15
C GLN A 410 -26.24 -5.33 6.30
N GLY A 411 -25.30 -6.23 5.99
CA GLY A 411 -24.57 -6.99 7.01
C GLY A 411 -23.70 -6.10 7.90
N LEU A 412 -23.08 -5.07 7.32
CA LEU A 412 -22.29 -4.09 8.06
C LEU A 412 -23.20 -3.23 8.96
N LEU A 413 -24.28 -2.66 8.42
CA LEU A 413 -25.23 -1.82 9.16
C LEU A 413 -25.83 -2.57 10.35
N ASN A 414 -26.24 -3.82 10.16
CA ASN A 414 -26.74 -4.67 11.24
C ASN A 414 -25.66 -4.94 12.31
N TYR A 415 -24.38 -5.06 11.94
CA TYR A 415 -23.30 -5.19 12.93
C TYR A 415 -23.06 -3.87 13.68
N LEU A 416 -23.06 -2.73 12.97
CA LEU A 416 -22.91 -1.41 13.54
C LEU A 416 -24.01 -1.11 14.56
N GLU A 417 -25.27 -1.42 14.24
CA GLU A 417 -26.39 -1.24 15.18
C GLU A 417 -26.21 -2.09 16.45
N ASN A 418 -25.86 -3.37 16.29
CA ASN A 418 -25.72 -4.28 17.43
C ASN A 418 -24.49 -4.00 18.31
N LYS A 419 -23.42 -3.39 17.77
CA LYS A 419 -22.18 -3.10 18.54
C LYS A 419 -22.10 -1.66 19.07
N TYR A 420 -22.60 -0.66 18.35
CA TYR A 420 -22.37 0.76 18.66
C TYR A 420 -23.65 1.58 18.96
N VAL A 421 -24.84 1.11 18.58
CA VAL A 421 -26.10 1.87 18.71
C VAL A 421 -26.84 1.46 20.00
N LEU A 422 -26.32 1.95 21.13
CA LEU A 422 -26.58 1.38 22.46
C LEU A 422 -27.87 1.84 23.17
N THR A 423 -28.47 2.98 22.81
CA THR A 423 -29.68 3.53 23.46
C THR A 423 -30.81 3.82 22.47
N ALA A 424 -32.02 4.01 23.00
CA ALA A 424 -33.19 4.37 22.20
C ALA A 424 -33.02 5.67 21.39
N SER A 425 -32.23 6.64 21.89
CA SER A 425 -31.94 7.87 21.15
C SER A 425 -31.03 7.60 19.95
N ASP A 426 -30.10 6.65 20.07
CA ASP A 426 -29.16 6.34 18.98
C ASP A 426 -29.86 5.52 17.91
N LYS A 427 -30.74 4.59 18.32
CA LYS A 427 -31.55 3.78 17.41
C LYS A 427 -32.41 4.63 16.50
N GLU A 428 -33.02 5.70 17.00
CA GLU A 428 -33.80 6.59 16.13
C GLU A 428 -32.92 7.47 15.23
N LYS A 429 -31.77 7.96 15.71
CA LYS A 429 -30.83 8.71 14.84
C LYS A 429 -30.21 7.84 13.73
N PHE A 430 -29.78 6.62 14.08
CA PHE A 430 -29.26 5.64 13.13
C PHE A 430 -30.34 5.25 12.12
N ALA A 431 -31.58 5.07 12.58
CA ALA A 431 -32.70 4.81 11.71
C ALA A 431 -33.07 5.99 10.80
N GLN A 432 -32.90 7.25 11.25
CA GLN A 432 -33.01 8.44 10.40
C GLN A 432 -31.96 8.42 9.28
N LEU A 433 -30.70 8.06 9.58
CA LEU A 433 -29.63 7.90 8.59
C LEU A 433 -29.99 6.84 7.52
N LEU A 434 -30.59 5.72 7.94
CA LEU A 434 -31.13 4.72 7.01
C LEU A 434 -32.27 5.31 6.14
N GLU A 435 -33.17 6.08 6.75
CA GLU A 435 -34.37 6.63 6.11
C GLU A 435 -34.03 7.71 5.06
N VAL A 436 -33.07 8.61 5.32
CA VAL A 436 -32.62 9.64 4.34
C VAL A 436 -31.89 9.05 3.14
N ASN A 437 -31.28 7.87 3.30
CA ASN A 437 -30.68 7.10 2.20
C ASN A 437 -31.67 6.16 1.47
N GLY A 438 -32.91 6.08 1.94
CA GLY A 438 -33.93 5.20 1.39
C GLY A 438 -33.75 3.71 1.71
N LEU A 439 -33.03 3.39 2.78
CA LEU A 439 -32.88 2.02 3.26
C LEU A 439 -34.03 1.64 4.21
N SER A 440 -34.34 0.34 4.29
CA SER A 440 -35.23 -0.19 5.32
C SER A 440 -34.60 -0.04 6.71
N ARG A 441 -35.41 -0.07 7.78
CA ARG A 441 -34.91 -0.14 9.18
C ARG A 441 -33.94 -1.32 9.44
N ASP A 442 -34.00 -2.40 8.64
CA ASP A 442 -33.05 -3.54 8.67
C ASP A 442 -31.85 -3.39 7.69
N GLY A 443 -31.52 -2.18 7.23
CA GLY A 443 -30.36 -1.86 6.37
C GLY A 443 -30.44 -2.27 4.89
N ASN A 444 -31.57 -2.80 4.41
CA ASN A 444 -31.75 -3.21 3.01
C ASN A 444 -32.01 -2.03 2.07
N PHE A 445 -31.56 -2.16 0.81
CA PHE A 445 -32.11 -1.41 -0.32
C PHE A 445 -33.63 -1.64 -0.44
N THR A 446 -34.37 -0.63 -0.88
CA THR A 446 -35.84 -0.65 -0.95
C THR A 446 -36.39 -0.55 -2.38
N LEU A 447 -35.58 -0.10 -3.36
CA LEU A 447 -36.00 0.11 -4.75
C LEU A 447 -35.19 -0.72 -5.75
N ASP A 448 -35.85 -1.13 -6.85
CA ASP A 448 -35.20 -1.75 -8.01
C ASP A 448 -34.55 -0.72 -8.96
N GLY A 449 -33.96 -1.19 -10.06
CA GLY A 449 -33.30 -0.33 -11.06
C GLY A 449 -34.21 0.72 -11.69
N ASP A 450 -35.48 0.39 -11.91
CA ASP A 450 -36.49 1.31 -12.47
C ASP A 450 -37.02 2.30 -11.41
N GLY A 451 -36.91 1.97 -10.12
CA GLY A 451 -37.42 2.75 -8.99
C GLY A 451 -38.71 2.23 -8.38
N ASN A 452 -39.12 1.00 -8.66
CA ASN A 452 -40.26 0.37 -8.02
C ASN A 452 -39.85 -0.20 -6.64
N PRO A 453 -40.76 -0.22 -5.64
CA PRO A 453 -40.51 -0.89 -4.36
C PRO A 453 -40.23 -2.38 -4.50
N LEU A 454 -39.15 -2.85 -3.87
CA LEU A 454 -38.78 -4.26 -3.80
C LEU A 454 -39.77 -5.05 -2.93
N ALA A 455 -40.29 -6.15 -3.46
CA ALA A 455 -41.23 -7.01 -2.74
C ALA A 455 -40.57 -7.89 -1.65
N ALA A 456 -39.24 -7.98 -1.64
CA ALA A 456 -38.41 -8.68 -0.67
C ALA A 456 -36.96 -8.12 -0.71
N PRO A 457 -36.14 -8.33 0.34
CA PRO A 457 -34.71 -8.00 0.31
C PRO A 457 -33.98 -8.57 -0.92
N MET A 458 -32.99 -7.84 -1.42
CA MET A 458 -32.15 -8.30 -2.53
C MET A 458 -31.30 -9.50 -2.11
N MET A 459 -31.55 -10.64 -2.76
CA MET A 459 -30.81 -11.87 -2.50
C MET A 459 -29.41 -11.80 -3.15
N VAL A 460 -28.38 -12.21 -2.40
CA VAL A 460 -27.07 -12.51 -2.98
C VAL A 460 -27.23 -13.73 -3.90
N PRO A 461 -26.86 -13.65 -5.20
CA PRO A 461 -26.93 -14.77 -6.10
C PRO A 461 -25.90 -15.85 -5.72
N VAL A 462 -26.27 -17.12 -5.86
CA VAL A 462 -25.33 -18.23 -5.66
C VAL A 462 -24.39 -18.30 -6.87
N ILE A 463 -23.21 -17.69 -6.75
CA ILE A 463 -22.17 -17.72 -7.77
C ILE A 463 -21.65 -19.17 -7.90
N THR A 464 -21.95 -19.83 -9.01
CA THR A 464 -21.57 -21.23 -9.25
C THR A 464 -20.24 -21.41 -9.98
N GLU A 465 -19.79 -20.40 -10.73
CA GLU A 465 -18.47 -20.34 -11.36
C GLU A 465 -17.92 -18.91 -11.22
N GLU A 466 -16.64 -18.76 -10.86
CA GLU A 466 -16.00 -17.45 -10.64
C GLU A 466 -15.54 -16.85 -11.98
N VAL A 467 -16.11 -15.69 -12.34
CA VAL A 467 -15.87 -15.03 -13.64
C VAL A 467 -14.98 -13.80 -13.44
N ASP A 468 -13.66 -14.01 -13.42
CA ASP A 468 -12.65 -12.94 -13.51
C ASP A 468 -12.57 -12.43 -14.97
N VAL A 469 -13.57 -11.66 -15.41
CA VAL A 469 -13.62 -11.05 -16.75
C VAL A 469 -13.02 -9.65 -16.76
N TRP A 470 -12.09 -9.45 -17.69
CA TRP A 470 -11.32 -8.23 -17.90
C TRP A 470 -11.97 -7.30 -18.93
N GLU A 471 -13.14 -6.76 -18.62
CA GLU A 471 -13.82 -5.79 -19.49
C GLU A 471 -14.50 -4.68 -18.67
N ASN A 472 -14.24 -3.44 -19.09
CA ASN A 472 -14.77 -2.15 -18.61
C ASN A 472 -14.28 -1.62 -17.25
N GLU A 473 -13.23 -0.79 -17.27
CA GLU A 473 -13.37 0.56 -16.71
C GLU A 473 -13.72 1.54 -17.85
N SER A 474 -14.65 2.47 -17.61
CA SER A 474 -14.85 3.65 -18.46
C SER A 474 -14.33 4.88 -17.73
N ASP A 475 -13.18 5.43 -18.17
CA ASP A 475 -12.61 6.66 -17.62
C ASP A 475 -13.50 7.89 -17.92
N ASP A 476 -14.34 8.27 -16.97
CA ASP A 476 -14.91 9.62 -16.85
C ASP A 476 -15.12 9.95 -15.36
N PHE A 477 -14.17 10.69 -14.75
CA PHE A 477 -14.32 11.70 -13.66
C PHE A 477 -12.98 12.07 -12.96
#